data_AF-A0A6J7DKR0-F1
#
_entry.id   AF-A0A6J7DKR0-F1
#
_cell.length_a   1.000
_cell.length_b   1.000
_cell.length_c   1.000
_cell.angle_alpha   90.00
_cell.angle_beta   90.00
_cell.angle_gamma   90.00
#
_symmetry.space_group_name_H-M   'P 1'
#
loop_
_entity.id
_entity.type
_entity.pdbx_description
1 polymer ?
#
loop_
_entity_poly.entity_id
_entity_poly.type
_entity_poly.pdbx_seq_one_letter_code
_entity_poly.pdbx_strand_id
1 'polypeptide(L)'
;MVTLGEVEFTLDGAPIDFADTWSYKGLAYSGVPNLSSSFGYVNASWTLRTDLICEYVCRLLNHMESIGAVECTPRLRPEDAGMPERAWVEGFTPGYMQRHMDRMPHQGDRAPWINPQDYAHDRKLFRKSHVDDGVMRFR
;
A
#
# COMPACT_ATOMS: atom_id res chain seq x y z
N MET A 1 9.13 -0.69 -15.66
CA MET A 1 8.69 -0.82 -14.27
C MET A 1 7.88 -2.10 -14.20
N VAL A 2 8.00 -2.89 -13.13
CA VAL A 2 7.28 -4.15 -13.00
C VAL A 2 6.62 -4.21 -11.63
N THR A 3 5.40 -4.73 -11.57
CA THR A 3 4.67 -4.90 -10.31
C THR A 3 5.40 -5.94 -9.46
N LEU A 4 5.93 -5.51 -8.31
CA LEU A 4 6.58 -6.36 -7.29
C LEU A 4 7.68 -7.32 -7.82
N GLY A 5 8.41 -6.92 -8.86
CA GLY A 5 9.61 -7.64 -9.29
C GLY A 5 9.37 -8.92 -10.10
N GLU A 6 8.27 -9.00 -10.87
CA GLU A 6 7.92 -10.16 -11.73
C GLU A 6 7.68 -11.47 -10.97
N VAL A 7 7.48 -11.39 -9.65
CA VAL A 7 7.11 -12.54 -8.83
C VAL A 7 5.64 -12.89 -9.06
N GLU A 8 5.35 -14.17 -9.23
CA GLU A 8 3.98 -14.68 -9.24
C GLU A 8 3.44 -14.77 -7.81
N PHE A 9 2.38 -14.02 -7.52
CA PHE A 9 1.69 -14.07 -6.24
C PHE A 9 0.38 -14.83 -6.37
N THR A 10 0.11 -15.68 -5.38
CA THR A 10 -1.17 -16.38 -5.26
C THR A 10 -1.73 -16.23 -3.85
N LEU A 11 -3.06 -16.21 -3.74
CA LEU A 11 -3.81 -16.27 -2.49
C LEU A 11 -4.76 -17.46 -2.58
N ASP A 12 -4.61 -18.42 -1.66
CA ASP A 12 -5.40 -19.67 -1.64
C ASP A 12 -5.40 -20.41 -2.99
N GLY A 13 -4.27 -20.35 -3.71
CA GLY A 13 -4.07 -20.99 -5.02
C GLY A 13 -4.58 -20.18 -6.22
N ALA A 14 -5.24 -19.03 -6.00
CA ALA A 14 -5.66 -18.13 -7.07
C ALA A 14 -4.60 -17.03 -7.33
N PRO A 15 -4.25 -16.72 -8.58
CA PRO A 15 -3.36 -15.60 -8.91
C PRO A 15 -3.91 -14.27 -8.39
N ILE A 16 -3.03 -13.41 -7.88
CA ILE A 16 -3.38 -12.05 -7.49
C ILE A 16 -3.12 -11.12 -8.67
N ASP A 17 -4.16 -10.48 -9.19
CA ASP A 17 -4.01 -9.32 -10.06
C ASP A 17 -3.97 -8.05 -9.20
N PHE A 18 -2.81 -7.40 -9.16
CA PHE A 18 -2.64 -6.17 -8.40
C PHE A 18 -3.37 -4.99 -9.01
N ALA A 19 -3.70 -5.03 -10.31
CA ALA A 19 -4.54 -4.02 -10.94
C ALA A 19 -5.90 -3.93 -10.23
N ASP A 20 -6.46 -5.06 -9.78
CA ASP A 20 -7.76 -5.09 -9.09
C ASP A 20 -7.70 -4.67 -7.61
N THR A 21 -6.54 -4.22 -7.12
CA THR A 21 -6.33 -3.87 -5.70
C THR A 21 -6.19 -2.36 -5.49
N TRP A 22 -6.47 -1.93 -4.26
CA TRP A 22 -6.25 -0.56 -3.79
C TRP A 22 -4.99 -0.48 -2.93
N SER A 23 -4.18 0.55 -3.16
CA SER A 23 -2.96 0.78 -2.40
C SER A 23 -3.27 1.32 -1.00
N TYR A 24 -2.96 0.54 0.02
CA TYR A 24 -3.03 0.95 1.41
C TYR A 24 -1.72 1.65 1.81
N LYS A 25 -1.82 2.96 2.05
CA LYS A 25 -0.73 3.88 2.42
C LYS A 25 0.48 3.80 1.48
N GLY A 26 0.32 3.33 0.24
CA GLY A 26 1.42 3.14 -0.69
C GLY A 26 2.34 1.94 -0.40
N LEU A 27 2.05 1.11 0.62
CA LEU A 27 2.91 -0.01 1.04
C LEU A 27 2.26 -1.39 0.96
N ALA A 28 0.94 -1.50 1.13
CA ALA A 28 0.20 -2.76 1.06
C ALA A 28 -0.97 -2.67 0.09
N TYR A 29 -1.68 -3.78 -0.09
CA TYR A 29 -2.67 -3.97 -1.16
C TYR A 29 -3.97 -4.51 -0.59
N SER A 30 -5.10 -3.91 -0.95
CA SER A 30 -6.40 -4.33 -0.44
C SER A 30 -6.64 -5.81 -0.66
N GLY A 31 -6.95 -6.52 0.41
CA GLY A 31 -7.29 -7.94 0.36
C GLY A 31 -6.12 -8.91 0.25
N VAL A 32 -4.88 -8.41 0.18
CA VAL A 32 -3.68 -9.25 0.19
C VAL A 32 -3.10 -9.32 1.60
N PRO A 33 -3.10 -10.51 2.25
CA PRO A 33 -2.59 -10.67 3.60
C PRO A 33 -1.07 -10.59 3.68
N ASN A 34 -0.55 -10.05 4.78
CA ASN A 34 0.87 -10.15 5.18
C ASN A 34 1.89 -9.71 4.11
N LEU A 35 1.50 -8.84 3.19
CA LEU A 35 2.35 -8.33 2.12
C LEU A 35 2.54 -6.82 2.25
N SER A 36 3.81 -6.40 2.33
CA SER A 36 4.23 -5.02 2.22
C SER A 36 5.32 -4.90 1.16
N SER A 37 5.39 -3.75 0.51
CA SER A 37 6.39 -3.42 -0.50
C SER A 37 6.92 -2.00 -0.32
N SER A 38 8.16 -1.76 -0.75
CA SER A 38 8.74 -0.44 -0.75
C SER A 38 8.93 0.05 -2.18
N PHE A 39 8.29 1.17 -2.50
CA PHE A 39 8.55 1.95 -3.70
C PHE A 39 8.90 3.37 -3.28
N GLY A 40 10.00 3.90 -3.81
CA GLY A 40 10.49 5.23 -3.46
C GLY A 40 9.59 6.38 -3.90
N TYR A 41 10.00 7.61 -3.58
CA TYR A 41 9.38 8.78 -4.17
C TYR A 41 9.80 8.93 -5.64
N VAL A 42 8.87 9.40 -6.49
CA VAL A 42 9.20 9.79 -7.87
C VAL A 42 9.94 11.13 -7.95
N ASN A 43 9.84 11.95 -6.91
CA ASN A 43 10.34 13.33 -6.84
C ASN A 43 11.36 13.58 -5.71
N ALA A 44 11.74 12.54 -4.95
CA ALA A 44 12.66 12.64 -3.82
C ALA A 44 13.43 11.32 -3.62
N SER A 45 14.35 11.27 -2.66
CA SER A 45 15.15 10.06 -2.41
C SER A 45 14.26 8.88 -2.02
N TRP A 46 14.45 7.74 -2.69
CA TRP A 46 13.73 6.51 -2.38
C TRP A 46 14.00 6.00 -0.95
N THR A 47 15.20 6.23 -0.42
CA THR A 47 15.58 5.80 0.94
C THR A 47 14.73 6.48 2.02
N LEU A 48 14.33 7.74 1.81
CA LEU A 48 13.47 8.45 2.77
C LEU A 48 12.11 7.77 2.97
N ARG A 49 11.56 7.19 1.89
CA ARG A 49 10.28 6.50 1.95
C ARG A 49 10.44 5.10 2.54
N THR A 50 11.49 4.39 2.11
CA THR A 50 11.81 3.05 2.63
C THR A 50 11.95 3.05 4.15
N ASP A 51 12.65 4.03 4.74
CA ASP A 51 12.78 4.12 6.20
C ASP A 51 11.42 4.24 6.91
N LEU A 52 10.50 5.05 6.37
CA LEU A 52 9.17 5.22 6.94
C LEU A 52 8.30 3.97 6.80
N ILE A 53 8.39 3.28 5.66
CA ILE A 53 7.69 2.01 5.43
C ILE A 53 8.19 0.96 6.42
N CYS A 54 9.51 0.80 6.56
CA CYS A 54 10.11 -0.12 7.53
C CYS A 54 9.65 0.19 8.96
N GLU A 55 9.63 1.47 9.36
CA GLU A 55 9.13 1.87 10.69
C GLU A 55 7.66 1.49 10.90
N TYR A 56 6.79 1.71 9.90
CA TYR A 56 5.40 1.30 9.96
C TYR A 56 5.24 -0.22 10.06
N VAL A 57 6.00 -0.98 9.26
CA VAL A 57 5.98 -2.45 9.28
C VAL A 57 6.43 -2.99 10.64
N CYS A 58 7.50 -2.46 11.25
CA CYS A 58 7.91 -2.85 12.59
C CYS A 58 6.80 -2.59 13.63
N ARG A 59 6.13 -1.43 13.55
CA ARG A 59 4.98 -1.13 14.43
C ARG A 59 3.82 -2.10 14.23
N LEU A 60 3.54 -2.48 12.98
CA LEU A 60 2.50 -3.44 12.63
C LEU A 60 2.81 -4.84 13.18
N LEU A 61 4.04 -5.32 12.97
CA LEU A 61 4.49 -6.62 13.48
C LEU A 61 4.45 -6.68 15.02
N ASN A 62 4.93 -5.64 15.70
CA ASN A 62 4.85 -5.57 17.17
C ASN A 62 3.39 -5.59 17.68
N HIS A 63 2.47 -4.93 16.95
CA HIS A 63 1.06 -4.96 17.30
C HIS A 63 0.47 -6.35 17.11
N MET A 64 0.74 -7.00 15.96
CA MET A 64 0.31 -8.37 15.70
C MET A 64 0.79 -9.33 16.81
N GLU A 65 2.06 -9.24 17.21
CA GLU A 65 2.62 -10.03 18.32
C GLU A 65 1.85 -9.79 19.63
N SER A 66 1.57 -8.53 19.98
CA SER A 66 0.88 -8.17 21.23
C SER A 66 -0.56 -8.68 21.34
N ILE A 67 -1.24 -8.89 20.21
CA ILE A 67 -2.62 -9.39 20.17
C ILE A 67 -2.70 -10.86 19.75
N GLY A 68 -1.56 -11.49 19.46
CA GLY A 68 -1.46 -12.88 18.98
C GLY A 68 -1.98 -13.10 17.56
N ALA A 69 -2.02 -12.05 16.72
CA ALA A 69 -2.44 -12.16 15.33
C ALA A 69 -1.33 -12.73 14.44
N VAL A 70 -1.71 -13.58 13.50
CA VAL A 70 -0.84 -14.20 12.49
C VAL A 70 -1.07 -13.65 11.09
N GLU A 71 -2.20 -12.97 10.88
CA GLU A 71 -2.55 -12.33 9.63
C GLU A 71 -2.91 -10.85 9.85
N CYS A 72 -2.42 -9.99 8.97
CA CYS A 72 -2.90 -8.63 8.79
C CYS A 72 -3.27 -8.38 7.33
N THR A 73 -4.48 -7.87 7.10
CA THR A 73 -4.99 -7.63 5.74
C THR A 73 -5.75 -6.30 5.68
N PRO A 74 -5.33 -5.31 4.87
CA PRO A 74 -6.11 -4.10 4.68
C PRO A 74 -7.36 -4.43 3.84
N ARG A 75 -8.55 -4.04 4.33
CA ARG A 75 -9.83 -4.31 3.65
C ARG A 75 -10.64 -3.01 3.53
N LEU A 76 -11.22 -2.79 2.35
CA LEU A 76 -12.15 -1.66 2.14
C LEU A 76 -13.31 -1.77 3.12
N ARG A 77 -13.67 -0.63 3.70
CA ARG A 77 -14.84 -0.51 4.59
C ARG A 77 -16.06 -0.09 3.76
N PRO A 78 -17.28 -0.22 4.31
CA PRO A 78 -18.48 0.26 3.64
C PRO A 78 -18.41 1.73 3.22
N GLU A 79 -17.77 2.60 4.00
CA GLU A 79 -17.60 4.02 3.64
C GLU A 79 -16.58 4.27 2.53
N ASP A 80 -15.74 3.29 2.20
CA ASP A 80 -14.80 3.36 1.08
C ASP A 80 -15.48 2.94 -0.24
N ALA A 81 -16.72 2.45 -0.19
CA ALA A 81 -17.47 2.07 -1.38
C ALA A 81 -17.72 3.27 -2.30
N GLY A 82 -17.48 3.09 -3.60
CA GLY A 82 -17.62 4.16 -4.59
C GLY A 82 -16.52 5.22 -4.54
N MET A 83 -15.43 4.98 -3.79
CA MET A 83 -14.23 5.80 -3.86
C MET A 83 -13.72 5.84 -5.32
N PRO A 84 -13.37 7.03 -5.85
CA PRO A 84 -12.88 7.14 -7.22
C PRO A 84 -11.58 6.37 -7.42
N GLU A 85 -11.52 5.60 -8.50
CA GLU A 85 -10.30 4.92 -8.92
C GLU A 85 -9.36 5.91 -9.60
N ARG A 86 -8.11 5.94 -9.15
CA ARG A 86 -7.05 6.79 -9.70
C ARG A 86 -5.80 5.96 -9.97
N ALA A 87 -4.99 6.44 -10.92
CA ALA A 87 -3.70 5.85 -11.23
C ALA A 87 -2.81 5.83 -9.99
N TRP A 88 -2.05 4.74 -9.79
CA TRP A 88 -1.21 4.53 -8.61
C TRP A 88 -0.25 5.68 -8.30
N VAL A 89 0.24 6.36 -9.33
CA VAL A 89 1.01 7.60 -9.24
C VAL A 89 0.39 8.62 -10.20
N GLU A 90 0.02 9.78 -9.67
CA GLU A 90 -0.50 10.91 -10.44
C GLU A 90 0.56 12.01 -10.61
N GLY A 91 0.44 12.82 -11.66
CA GLY A 91 1.31 13.97 -11.88
C GLY A 91 2.75 13.64 -12.31
N PHE A 92 3.07 12.36 -12.56
CA PHE A 92 4.38 11.92 -13.05
C PHE A 92 4.22 10.97 -14.24
N THR A 93 4.49 11.47 -15.45
CA THR A 93 4.11 10.79 -16.71
C THR A 93 5.29 10.44 -17.63
N PRO A 94 6.43 9.91 -17.14
CA PRO A 94 7.43 9.39 -18.07
C PRO A 94 6.89 8.13 -18.76
N GLY A 95 7.22 7.95 -20.05
CA GLY A 95 6.65 6.86 -20.85
C GLY A 95 6.89 5.45 -20.27
N TYR A 96 7.96 5.24 -19.49
CA TYR A 96 8.22 3.96 -18.84
C TYR A 96 7.28 3.64 -17.68
N MET A 97 6.69 4.64 -17.03
CA MET A 97 5.65 4.45 -16.02
C MET A 97 4.31 4.17 -16.71
N GLN A 98 3.99 4.97 -17.75
CA GLN A 98 2.72 4.86 -18.46
C GLN A 98 2.46 3.47 -19.04
N ARG A 99 3.51 2.79 -19.54
CA ARG A 99 3.41 1.43 -20.11
C ARG A 99 2.96 0.34 -19.14
N HIS A 100 2.98 0.59 -17.83
CA HIS A 100 2.68 -0.42 -16.82
C HIS A 100 1.67 0.08 -15.78
N MET A 101 1.16 1.31 -15.91
CA MET A 101 0.31 1.93 -14.89
C MET A 101 -1.03 1.20 -14.74
N ASP A 102 -1.52 0.61 -15.82
CA ASP A 102 -2.69 -0.27 -15.89
C ASP A 102 -2.52 -1.59 -15.11
N ARG A 103 -1.28 -1.97 -14.79
CA ARG A 103 -0.93 -3.18 -14.01
C ARG A 103 -0.56 -2.90 -12.56
N MET A 104 -0.68 -1.64 -12.13
CA MET A 104 -0.39 -1.20 -10.77
C MET A 104 -1.69 -1.09 -9.98
N PRO A 105 -1.65 -1.23 -8.64
CA PRO A 105 -2.85 -1.02 -7.83
C PRO A 105 -3.39 0.40 -7.98
N HIS A 106 -4.70 0.53 -7.86
CA HIS A 106 -5.34 1.82 -7.81
C HIS A 106 -4.99 2.58 -6.53
N GLN A 107 -5.05 3.91 -6.58
CA GLN A 107 -5.20 4.72 -5.39
C GLN A 107 -6.54 5.46 -5.45
N GLY A 108 -7.04 5.87 -4.29
CA GLY A 108 -8.23 6.69 -4.14
C GLY A 108 -7.91 8.16 -3.96
N ASP A 109 -8.92 8.91 -3.51
CA ASP A 109 -8.85 10.33 -3.22
C ASP A 109 -8.65 10.65 -1.72
N ARG A 110 -8.59 9.62 -0.85
CA ARG A 110 -8.55 9.78 0.60
C ARG A 110 -7.79 8.65 1.31
N ALA A 111 -7.20 8.98 2.45
CA ALA A 111 -6.50 8.02 3.30
C ALA A 111 -7.46 6.94 3.87
N PRO A 112 -6.97 5.71 4.10
CA PRO A 112 -5.59 5.26 3.89
C PRO A 112 -5.31 4.77 2.46
N TRP A 113 -6.28 4.83 1.55
CA TRP A 113 -6.17 4.30 0.18
C TRP A 113 -5.43 5.23 -0.78
N ILE A 114 -4.25 5.69 -0.41
CA ILE A 114 -3.46 6.67 -1.16
C ILE A 114 -2.00 6.23 -1.28
N ASN A 115 -1.30 6.75 -2.29
CA ASN A 115 0.14 6.55 -2.48
C ASN A 115 0.88 7.92 -2.58
N PRO A 116 1.00 8.67 -1.47
CA PRO A 116 1.52 10.04 -1.52
C PRO A 116 2.97 10.09 -2.01
N GLN A 117 3.28 11.13 -2.80
CA GLN A 117 4.64 11.45 -3.23
C GLN A 117 5.17 12.67 -2.44
N ASP A 118 4.90 12.68 -1.12
CA ASP A 118 5.20 13.77 -0.20
C ASP A 118 5.73 13.24 1.14
N TYR A 119 6.97 13.59 1.48
CA TYR A 119 7.65 13.10 2.68
C TYR A 119 7.01 13.58 3.99
N ALA A 120 6.50 14.80 4.05
CA ALA A 120 5.92 15.33 5.27
C ALA A 120 4.58 14.66 5.59
N HIS A 121 3.78 14.40 4.55
CA HIS A 121 2.55 13.62 4.60
C HIS A 121 2.85 12.19 5.05
N ASP A 122 3.72 11.48 4.33
CA ASP A 122 4.06 10.08 4.63
C ASP A 122 4.63 9.92 6.03
N ARG A 123 5.48 10.85 6.49
CA ARG A 123 6.00 10.81 7.86
C ARG A 123 4.88 10.90 8.90
N LYS A 124 3.83 11.69 8.67
CA LYS A 124 2.65 11.74 9.56
C LYS A 124 1.86 10.44 9.45
N LEU A 125 1.59 9.96 8.23
CA LEU A 125 0.80 8.77 7.96
C LEU A 125 1.43 7.51 8.58
N PHE A 126 2.73 7.31 8.41
CA PHE A 126 3.43 6.10 8.87
C PHE A 126 3.81 6.14 10.35
N ARG A 127 4.21 7.28 10.90
CA ARG A 127 4.67 7.34 12.30
C ARG A 127 3.55 7.56 13.30
N LYS A 128 2.51 8.32 12.93
CA LYS A 128 1.49 8.78 13.88
C LYS A 128 0.17 8.03 13.77
N SER A 129 -0.17 7.46 12.62
CA SER A 129 -1.43 6.73 12.48
C SER A 129 -1.38 5.42 13.27
N HIS A 130 -2.53 5.02 13.80
CA HIS A 130 -2.70 3.69 14.38
C HIS A 130 -2.52 2.62 13.29
N VAL A 131 -1.97 1.47 13.69
CA VAL A 131 -1.88 0.29 12.81
C VAL A 131 -3.20 -0.46 12.79
N ASP A 132 -3.94 -0.47 13.91
CA ASP A 132 -5.35 -0.82 14.00
C ASP A 132 -6.19 0.44 13.81
N ASP A 133 -6.35 0.83 12.54
CA ASP A 133 -7.11 2.00 12.11
C ASP A 133 -8.51 1.65 11.61
N GLY A 134 -8.98 0.43 11.87
CA GLY A 134 -10.27 -0.08 11.40
C GLY A 134 -10.28 -0.49 9.92
N VAL A 135 -9.21 -0.23 9.15
CA VAL A 135 -9.01 -0.73 7.79
C VAL A 135 -8.15 -1.98 7.78
N MET A 136 -7.05 -1.97 8.56
CA MET A 136 -6.25 -3.17 8.78
C MET A 136 -7.04 -4.19 9.62
N ARG A 137 -7.27 -5.38 9.06
CA ARG A 137 -7.93 -6.50 9.76
C ARG A 137 -6.89 -7.48 10.27
N PHE A 138 -7.04 -7.91 11.51
CA PHE A 138 -6.16 -8.86 12.16
C PHE A 138 -6.88 -10.18 12.45
N ARG A 139 -6.18 -11.30 12.28
CA ARG A 139 -6.65 -12.65 12.62
C ARG A 139 -5.57 -13.44 13.33
#